data_AF-A0A7V3U5Z9-F1
#
_entry.id   AF-A0A7V3U5Z9-F1
#
_cell.length_a   1.000
_cell.length_b   1.000
_cell.length_c   1.000
_cell.angle_alpha   90.00
_cell.angle_beta   90.00
_cell.angle_gamma   90.00
#
_symmetry.space_group_name_H-M   'P 1'
#
loop_
_entity.id
_entity.type
_entity.pdbx_description
1 polymer ?
#
loop_
_entity_poly.entity_id
_entity_poly.type
_entity_poly.pdbx_seq_one_letter_code
_entity_poly.pdbx_strand_id
1 'polypeptide(L)'
;MSDFSKEDIRAAVAAGVLNEQQAVGLLTLAQERLGIRDHLMDEDEPFEFFKGFSEIFVTVGLWLLLSGVIGLGAVLKGGVGIGVLGMVLTWVFALYFTKKRRMNLPSMSLAAGFGVFLAGTVLSLIGMDKDLTEIHVIIMALIGMIGMLIYYRVFKLPFTMFVFGIFGLIMVYAIMGMQGAKFSIFDFPDGLFDLRNNSGFAIGSLIFGFAAFALGIWFDTKDPHRISRYSATGFWLHILAAPAIVNTIALTLVNSGGTKGYLLTALLLFVVTILS
;
A
#
# COMPACT_ATOMS: atom_id res chain seq x y z
N MET A 1 -21.71 13.56 -37.72
CA MET A 1 -21.48 12.10 -37.77
C MET A 1 -21.55 11.63 -36.33
N SER A 2 -22.48 10.74 -35.99
CA SER A 2 -22.61 10.20 -34.63
C SER A 2 -21.37 9.37 -34.31
N ASP A 3 -20.78 9.59 -33.13
CA ASP A 3 -19.61 8.82 -32.69
C ASP A 3 -19.98 7.35 -32.55
N PHE A 4 -19.27 6.49 -33.27
CA PHE A 4 -19.39 5.04 -33.20
C PHE A 4 -18.85 4.55 -31.86
N SER A 5 -19.70 3.90 -31.05
CA SER A 5 -19.40 3.55 -29.67
C SER A 5 -19.27 2.04 -29.44
N LYS A 6 -18.80 1.63 -28.25
CA LYS A 6 -18.76 0.20 -27.86
C LYS A 6 -20.14 -0.44 -27.82
N GLU A 7 -21.19 0.35 -27.61
CA GLU A 7 -22.58 -0.12 -27.56
C GLU A 7 -23.06 -0.51 -28.95
N ASP A 8 -22.62 0.20 -29.99
CA ASP A 8 -22.93 -0.13 -31.39
C ASP A 8 -22.31 -1.47 -31.80
N ILE A 9 -21.10 -1.78 -31.32
CA ILE A 9 -20.44 -3.07 -31.56
C ILE A 9 -21.21 -4.21 -30.87
N ARG A 10 -21.68 -4.00 -29.63
CA ARG A 10 -22.51 -4.99 -28.92
C ARG A 10 -23.85 -5.19 -29.61
N ALA A 11 -24.50 -4.12 -30.07
CA ALA A 11 -25.73 -4.18 -30.83
C ALA A 11 -25.55 -4.92 -32.17
N ALA A 12 -24.41 -4.73 -32.85
CA ALA A 12 -24.09 -5.42 -34.09
C ALA A 12 -23.88 -6.94 -33.90
N VAL A 13 -23.32 -7.38 -32.77
CA VAL A 13 -23.25 -8.81 -32.42
C VAL A 13 -24.63 -9.37 -32.12
N ALA A 14 -25.43 -8.66 -31.33
CA ALA A 14 -26.79 -9.07 -30.99
C ALA A 14 -27.70 -9.16 -32.23
N ALA A 15 -27.49 -8.29 -33.22
CA ALA A 15 -28.19 -8.29 -34.50
C ALA A 15 -27.63 -9.31 -35.51
N GLY A 16 -26.59 -10.07 -35.16
CA GLY A 16 -25.96 -11.05 -36.05
C GLY A 16 -25.19 -10.46 -37.24
N VAL A 17 -24.96 -9.14 -37.23
CA VAL A 17 -24.17 -8.43 -38.25
C VAL A 17 -22.68 -8.73 -38.08
N LEU A 18 -22.24 -8.96 -36.83
CA LEU A 18 -20.90 -9.41 -36.48
C LEU A 18 -20.98 -10.69 -35.65
N ASN A 19 -20.00 -11.59 -35.82
CA ASN A 19 -19.76 -12.64 -34.84
C ASN A 19 -18.83 -12.14 -33.71
N GLU A 20 -18.75 -12.88 -32.60
CA GLU A 20 -17.95 -12.46 -31.43
C GLU A 20 -16.46 -12.27 -31.77
N GLN A 21 -15.88 -13.14 -32.61
CA GLN A 21 -14.48 -13.02 -33.03
C GLN A 21 -14.23 -11.74 -33.83
N GLN A 22 -15.15 -11.38 -34.74
CA GLN A 22 -15.05 -10.16 -35.53
C GLN A 22 -15.23 -8.91 -34.67
N ALA A 23 -16.14 -8.93 -33.69
CA ALA A 23 -16.32 -7.83 -32.76
C ALA A 23 -15.07 -7.60 -31.89
N VAL A 24 -14.45 -8.67 -31.41
CA VAL A 24 -13.15 -8.59 -30.69
C VAL A 24 -12.08 -8.04 -31.62
N GLY A 25 -11.96 -8.54 -32.86
CA GLY A 25 -10.99 -8.02 -33.84
C GLY A 25 -11.17 -6.53 -34.14
N LEU A 26 -12.41 -6.07 -34.31
CA LEU A 26 -12.75 -4.68 -34.57
C LEU A 26 -12.41 -3.78 -33.36
N LEU A 27 -12.74 -4.22 -32.15
CA LEU A 27 -12.36 -3.53 -30.91
C LEU A 27 -10.84 -3.42 -30.78
N THR A 28 -10.14 -4.49 -31.13
CA THR A 28 -8.67 -4.56 -31.07
C THR A 28 -8.04 -3.58 -32.05
N LEU A 29 -8.52 -3.53 -33.30
CA LEU A 29 -8.08 -2.59 -34.33
C LEU A 29 -8.40 -1.14 -33.97
N ALA A 30 -9.58 -0.88 -33.37
CA ALA A 30 -9.95 0.45 -32.90
C ALA A 30 -9.04 0.93 -31.76
N GLN A 31 -8.70 0.05 -30.82
CA GLN A 31 -7.75 0.33 -29.73
C GLN A 31 -6.33 0.58 -30.25
N GLU A 32 -5.90 -0.16 -31.27
CA GLU A 32 -4.60 0.02 -31.94
C GLU A 32 -4.53 1.38 -32.66
N ARG A 33 -5.57 1.75 -33.43
CA ARG A 33 -5.65 3.05 -34.11
C ARG A 33 -5.68 4.25 -33.16
N LEU A 34 -6.29 4.08 -32.00
CA LEU A 34 -6.32 5.10 -30.95
C LEU A 34 -4.99 5.19 -30.18
N GLY A 35 -3.98 4.39 -30.54
CA GLY A 35 -2.69 4.34 -29.84
C GLY A 35 -2.79 3.81 -28.41
N ILE A 36 -3.95 3.25 -28.01
CA ILE A 36 -4.18 2.75 -26.66
C ILE A 36 -3.20 1.61 -26.37
N ARG A 37 -2.88 0.78 -27.38
CA ARG A 37 -1.89 -0.30 -27.26
C ARG A 37 -0.43 0.17 -27.39
N ASP A 38 -0.15 1.25 -28.12
CA ASP A 38 1.21 1.85 -28.15
C ASP A 38 1.58 2.49 -26.80
N HIS A 39 0.56 2.91 -26.03
CA HIS A 39 0.72 3.35 -24.64
C HIS A 39 0.72 2.22 -23.62
N LEU A 40 0.37 0.99 -24.00
CA LEU A 40 0.66 -0.21 -23.20
C LEU A 40 2.14 -0.51 -23.40
N MET A 41 3.00 0.17 -22.63
CA MET A 41 4.33 -0.38 -22.41
C MET A 41 4.16 -1.85 -22.05
N ASP A 42 5.00 -2.72 -22.59
CA ASP A 42 5.12 -4.15 -22.27
C ASP A 42 5.31 -4.43 -20.75
N GLU A 43 5.30 -3.38 -19.91
CA GLU A 43 5.31 -3.32 -18.45
C GLU A 43 3.90 -3.37 -17.80
N ASP A 44 2.80 -3.11 -18.52
CA ASP A 44 1.44 -2.94 -17.98
C ASP A 44 0.53 -4.16 -18.24
N GLU A 45 0.98 -5.34 -17.80
CA GLU A 45 0.09 -6.50 -17.66
C GLU A 45 -0.93 -6.27 -16.52
N PRO A 46 -2.18 -6.77 -16.64
CA PRO A 46 -3.16 -6.72 -15.57
C PRO A 46 -2.59 -7.23 -14.24
N PHE A 47 -2.88 -6.52 -13.16
CA PHE A 47 -2.38 -6.88 -11.83
C PHE A 47 -3.01 -8.19 -11.33
N GLU A 48 -2.23 -9.28 -11.33
CA GLU A 48 -2.58 -10.56 -10.70
C GLU A 48 -1.91 -10.69 -9.32
N PHE A 49 -2.63 -11.15 -8.30
CA PHE A 49 -2.07 -11.22 -6.93
C PHE A 49 -0.88 -12.21 -6.83
N PHE A 50 -0.91 -13.32 -7.58
CA PHE A 50 0.24 -14.18 -7.84
C PHE A 50 0.01 -14.99 -9.13
N LYS A 51 1.01 -15.10 -10.00
CA LYS A 51 0.90 -15.79 -11.31
C LYS A 51 0.97 -17.32 -11.22
N GLY A 52 1.40 -17.87 -10.09
CA GLY A 52 1.48 -19.32 -9.88
C GLY A 52 2.15 -19.75 -8.58
N PHE A 53 2.07 -21.05 -8.27
CA PHE A 53 2.56 -21.64 -7.00
C PHE A 53 4.05 -21.40 -6.73
N SER A 54 4.86 -21.23 -7.78
CA SER A 54 6.29 -20.90 -7.64
C SER A 54 6.54 -19.57 -6.92
N GLU A 55 5.57 -18.62 -6.94
CA GLU A 55 5.69 -17.37 -6.20
C GLU A 55 5.61 -17.56 -4.69
N ILE A 56 4.81 -18.53 -4.25
CA ILE A 56 4.64 -18.83 -2.83
C ILE A 56 5.94 -19.39 -2.25
N PHE A 57 6.56 -20.37 -2.91
CA PHE A 57 7.83 -20.94 -2.47
C PHE A 57 8.95 -19.91 -2.41
N VAL A 58 9.04 -19.05 -3.43
CA VAL A 58 10.04 -17.97 -3.44
C VAL A 58 9.79 -17.00 -2.30
N THR A 59 8.53 -16.63 -2.06
CA THR A 59 8.18 -15.71 -0.98
C THR A 59 8.51 -16.28 0.40
N VAL A 60 8.18 -17.55 0.65
CA VAL A 60 8.53 -18.25 1.90
C VAL A 60 10.06 -18.33 2.05
N GLY A 61 10.78 -18.66 0.97
CA GLY A 61 12.25 -18.65 0.98
C GLY A 61 12.84 -17.27 1.30
N LEU A 62 12.25 -16.20 0.77
CA LEU A 62 12.62 -14.83 1.11
C LEU A 62 12.33 -14.52 2.58
N TRP A 63 11.18 -14.91 3.12
CA TRP A 63 10.88 -14.70 4.54
C TRP A 63 11.89 -15.39 5.44
N LEU A 64 12.23 -16.65 5.16
CA LEU A 64 13.27 -17.40 5.90
C LEU A 64 14.64 -16.72 5.81
N LEU A 65 15.01 -16.23 4.62
CA LEU A 65 16.27 -15.53 4.41
C LEU A 65 16.30 -14.21 5.21
N LEU A 66 15.28 -13.37 5.08
CA LEU A 66 15.22 -12.07 5.74
C LEU A 66 15.11 -12.21 7.25
N SER A 67 14.35 -13.18 7.76
CA SER A 67 14.32 -13.50 9.20
C SER A 67 15.67 -14.02 9.68
N GLY A 68 16.38 -14.80 8.85
CA GLY A 68 17.75 -15.23 9.12
C GLY A 68 18.73 -14.07 9.28
N VAL A 69 18.62 -13.04 8.43
CA VAL A 69 19.42 -11.81 8.53
C VAL A 69 19.13 -11.08 9.84
N ILE A 70 17.84 -10.93 10.22
CA ILE A 70 17.45 -10.32 11.49
C ILE A 70 17.99 -11.12 12.68
N GLY A 71 17.82 -12.45 12.67
CA GLY A 71 18.31 -13.35 13.72
C GLY A 71 19.82 -13.33 13.86
N LEU A 72 20.54 -13.29 12.74
CA LEU A 72 22.00 -13.15 12.74
C LEU A 72 22.43 -11.81 13.37
N GLY A 73 21.66 -10.74 13.17
CA GLY A 73 21.91 -9.48 13.86
C GLY A 73 21.71 -9.53 15.36
N ALA A 74 20.71 -10.28 15.84
CA ALA A 74 20.49 -10.51 17.27
C ALA A 74 21.65 -11.28 17.92
N VAL A 75 22.18 -12.30 17.23
CA VAL A 75 23.29 -13.13 17.73
C VAL A 75 24.63 -12.38 17.67
N LEU A 76 24.92 -11.70 16.57
CA LEU A 76 26.20 -11.03 16.34
C LEU A 76 26.27 -9.60 16.91
N LYS A 77 25.17 -9.11 17.52
CA LYS A 77 25.02 -7.68 17.90
C LYS A 77 25.34 -6.74 16.73
N GLY A 78 24.94 -7.14 15.51
CA GLY A 78 25.44 -6.56 14.27
C GLY A 78 24.96 -5.14 13.93
N GLY A 79 24.20 -4.49 14.84
CA GLY A 79 23.79 -3.08 14.76
C GLY A 79 23.36 -2.64 13.36
N VAL A 80 23.89 -1.49 12.93
CA VAL A 80 23.61 -0.88 11.63
C VAL A 80 24.00 -1.79 10.45
N GLY A 81 25.06 -2.60 10.59
CA GLY A 81 25.57 -3.44 9.50
C GLY A 81 24.55 -4.47 9.02
N ILE A 82 23.73 -4.99 9.91
CA ILE A 82 22.67 -5.96 9.59
C ILE A 82 21.52 -5.29 8.84
N GLY A 83 21.16 -4.09 9.27
CA GLY A 83 20.18 -3.27 8.60
C GLY A 83 20.58 -2.97 7.15
N VAL A 84 21.83 -2.51 6.96
CA VAL A 84 22.39 -2.25 5.63
C VAL A 84 22.44 -3.52 4.78
N LEU A 85 22.87 -4.65 5.35
CA LEU A 85 22.89 -5.94 4.65
C LEU A 85 21.49 -6.33 4.16
N GLY A 86 20.48 -6.22 5.02
CA GLY A 86 19.09 -6.50 4.66
C GLY A 86 18.55 -5.56 3.58
N MET A 87 18.88 -4.27 3.64
CA MET A 87 18.53 -3.30 2.58
C MET A 87 19.18 -3.68 1.24
N VAL A 88 20.46 -4.04 1.23
CA VAL A 88 21.17 -4.44 0.01
C VAL A 88 20.57 -5.72 -0.56
N LEU A 89 20.33 -6.74 0.27
CA LEU A 89 19.74 -8.01 -0.16
C LEU A 89 18.35 -7.80 -0.75
N THR A 90 17.48 -7.05 -0.06
CA THR A 90 16.12 -6.78 -0.55
C THR A 90 16.14 -5.99 -1.87
N TRP A 91 17.04 -5.01 -2.02
CA TRP A 91 17.20 -4.27 -3.27
C TRP A 91 17.69 -5.15 -4.43
N VAL A 92 18.73 -5.95 -4.21
CA VAL A 92 19.30 -6.84 -5.24
C VAL A 92 18.27 -7.88 -5.67
N PHE A 93 17.56 -8.50 -4.73
CA PHE A 93 16.50 -9.44 -5.06
C PHE A 93 15.32 -8.77 -5.76
N ALA A 94 14.99 -7.51 -5.44
CA ALA A 94 13.95 -6.77 -6.14
C ALA A 94 14.34 -6.50 -7.60
N LEU A 95 15.61 -6.20 -7.89
CA LEU A 95 16.09 -6.11 -9.28
C LEU A 95 15.87 -7.42 -10.05
N TYR A 96 16.02 -8.56 -9.39
CA TYR A 96 15.77 -9.85 -10.02
C TYR A 96 14.27 -10.19 -10.12
N PHE A 97 13.56 -10.23 -8.99
CA PHE A 97 12.17 -10.71 -8.94
C PHE A 97 11.15 -9.69 -9.46
N THR A 98 11.38 -8.39 -9.26
CA THR A 98 10.46 -7.34 -9.71
C THR A 98 10.73 -6.93 -11.16
N LYS A 99 11.99 -6.67 -11.54
CA LYS A 99 12.30 -6.21 -12.90
C LYS A 99 12.49 -7.35 -13.91
N LYS A 100 13.27 -8.38 -13.55
CA LYS A 100 13.61 -9.46 -14.49
C LYS A 100 12.55 -10.56 -14.54
N ARG A 101 12.09 -11.07 -13.40
CA ARG A 101 11.13 -12.19 -13.32
C ARG A 101 9.67 -11.74 -13.25
N ARG A 102 9.41 -10.46 -12.97
CA ARG A 102 8.07 -9.84 -12.94
C ARG A 102 7.06 -10.62 -12.06
N MET A 103 7.50 -11.05 -10.87
CA MET A 103 6.66 -11.75 -9.88
C MET A 103 6.04 -10.77 -8.89
N ASN A 104 4.77 -10.91 -8.57
CA ASN A 104 4.07 -9.91 -7.76
C ASN A 104 4.25 -10.16 -6.25
N LEU A 105 4.01 -11.38 -5.78
CA LEU A 105 4.04 -11.70 -4.34
C LEU A 105 5.45 -11.56 -3.71
N PRO A 106 6.53 -12.07 -4.33
CA PRO A 106 7.89 -11.86 -3.83
C PRO A 106 8.27 -10.38 -3.82
N SER A 107 7.84 -9.61 -4.83
CA SER A 107 8.15 -8.18 -4.93
C SER A 107 7.50 -7.37 -3.81
N MET A 108 6.26 -7.69 -3.44
CA MET A 108 5.60 -7.07 -2.28
C MET A 108 6.34 -7.39 -0.98
N SER A 109 6.74 -8.65 -0.80
CA SER A 109 7.51 -9.08 0.37
C SER A 109 8.87 -8.39 0.47
N LEU A 110 9.56 -8.18 -0.66
CA LEU A 110 10.82 -7.46 -0.72
C LEU A 110 10.67 -5.97 -0.41
N ALA A 111 9.60 -5.33 -0.89
CA ALA A 111 9.30 -3.94 -0.56
C ALA A 111 9.00 -3.75 0.94
N ALA A 112 8.20 -4.65 1.54
CA ALA A 112 7.96 -4.65 2.98
C ALA A 112 9.26 -4.89 3.76
N GLY A 113 10.05 -5.89 3.36
CA GLY A 113 11.34 -6.19 3.96
C GLY A 113 12.31 -5.01 3.89
N PHE A 114 12.43 -4.35 2.74
CA PHE A 114 13.25 -3.15 2.57
C PHE A 114 12.81 -2.05 3.55
N GLY A 115 11.51 -1.87 3.76
CA GLY A 115 10.98 -0.91 4.74
C GLY A 115 11.38 -1.23 6.16
N VAL A 116 11.26 -2.50 6.56
CA VAL A 116 11.66 -2.96 7.90
C VAL A 116 13.16 -2.74 8.12
N PHE A 117 14.01 -3.15 7.16
CA PHE A 117 15.45 -2.96 7.29
C PHE A 117 15.85 -1.48 7.26
N LEU A 118 15.21 -0.65 6.44
CA LEU A 118 15.43 0.79 6.41
C LEU A 118 15.08 1.42 7.76
N ALA A 119 13.89 1.15 8.29
CA ALA A 119 13.45 1.63 9.59
C ALA A 119 14.41 1.20 10.71
N GLY A 120 14.76 -0.09 10.75
CA GLY A 120 15.69 -0.65 11.74
C GLY A 120 17.09 -0.04 11.65
N THR A 121 17.59 0.20 10.43
CA THR A 121 18.90 0.86 10.21
C THR A 121 18.89 2.27 10.75
N VAL A 122 17.84 3.04 10.44
CA VAL A 122 17.71 4.43 10.90
C VAL A 122 17.62 4.49 12.42
N LEU A 123 16.81 3.64 13.05
CA LEU A 123 16.71 3.58 14.50
C LEU A 123 18.03 3.14 15.15
N SER A 124 18.74 2.18 14.55
CA SER A 124 20.04 1.73 15.06
C SER A 124 21.12 2.82 14.98
N LEU A 125 21.11 3.64 13.91
CA LEU A 125 22.00 4.79 13.75
C LEU A 125 21.72 5.88 14.78
N ILE A 126 20.45 6.07 15.14
CA ILE A 126 20.00 7.16 16.00
C ILE A 126 20.02 6.78 17.49
N GLY A 127 19.81 5.51 17.83
CA GLY A 127 19.39 5.13 19.19
C GLY A 127 19.85 3.75 19.65
N MET A 128 21.10 3.35 19.43
CA MET A 128 21.59 2.08 19.99
C MET A 128 21.57 2.01 21.54
N ASP A 129 21.51 3.16 22.25
CA ASP A 129 21.58 3.24 23.72
C ASP A 129 20.62 4.26 24.38
N LYS A 130 19.60 4.76 23.66
CA LYS A 130 18.70 5.81 24.19
C LYS A 130 17.23 5.47 23.98
N ASP A 131 16.39 5.93 24.91
CA ASP A 131 14.93 5.88 24.77
C ASP A 131 14.51 6.56 23.46
N LEU A 132 13.72 5.86 22.65
CA LEU A 132 13.22 6.36 21.37
C LEU A 132 12.18 7.46 21.61
N THR A 133 12.64 8.70 21.62
CA THR A 133 11.78 9.90 21.63
C THR A 133 11.05 10.13 20.30
N GLU A 134 10.00 10.94 20.32
CA GLU A 134 9.18 11.33 19.16
C GLU A 134 10.00 11.75 17.94
N ILE A 135 11.05 12.57 18.14
CA ILE A 135 11.87 13.08 17.03
C ILE A 135 12.59 11.96 16.28
N HIS A 136 13.00 10.89 16.97
CA HIS A 136 13.67 9.75 16.34
C HIS A 136 12.69 8.98 15.44
N VAL A 137 11.44 8.84 15.88
CA VAL A 137 10.38 8.18 15.10
C VAL A 137 9.98 9.05 13.91
N ILE A 138 9.91 10.37 14.07
CA ILE A 138 9.65 11.32 12.97
C ILE A 138 10.74 11.21 11.90
N ILE A 139 12.03 11.23 12.30
CA ILE A 139 13.15 11.08 11.38
C ILE A 139 13.10 9.72 10.67
N MET A 140 12.83 8.65 11.41
CA MET A 140 12.68 7.31 10.84
C MET A 140 11.56 7.24 9.82
N ALA A 141 10.39 7.78 10.15
CA ALA A 141 9.24 7.79 9.26
C ALA A 141 9.51 8.63 8.00
N LEU A 142 10.13 9.80 8.14
CA LEU A 142 10.48 10.67 7.02
C LEU A 142 11.49 9.99 6.07
N ILE A 143 12.55 9.39 6.62
CA ILE A 143 13.54 8.64 5.82
C ILE A 143 12.86 7.42 5.18
N GLY A 144 11.97 6.73 5.91
CA GLY A 144 11.16 5.63 5.39
C GLY A 144 10.31 6.03 4.19
N MET A 145 9.61 7.16 4.28
CA MET A 145 8.83 7.74 3.19
C MET A 145 9.70 8.05 1.97
N ILE A 146 10.84 8.71 2.17
CA ILE A 146 11.78 9.03 1.07
C ILE A 146 12.31 7.74 0.43
N GLY A 147 12.73 6.77 1.25
CA GLY A 147 13.22 5.48 0.77
C GLY A 147 12.18 4.70 -0.03
N MET A 148 10.91 4.71 0.41
CA MET A 148 9.81 4.09 -0.33
C MET A 148 9.47 4.85 -1.60
N LEU A 149 9.59 6.18 -1.62
CA LEU A 149 9.40 6.94 -2.86
C LEU A 149 10.50 6.62 -3.89
N ILE A 150 11.75 6.50 -3.45
CA ILE A 150 12.87 6.05 -4.30
C ILE A 150 12.60 4.64 -4.82
N TYR A 151 12.20 3.71 -3.94
CA TYR A 151 11.86 2.34 -4.31
C TYR A 151 10.72 2.31 -5.33
N TYR A 152 9.67 3.13 -5.14
CA TYR A 152 8.55 3.23 -6.08
C TYR A 152 9.01 3.75 -7.45
N ARG A 153 9.90 4.74 -7.50
CA ARG A 153 10.43 5.26 -8.78
C ARG A 153 11.27 4.22 -9.52
N VAL A 154 12.07 3.44 -8.81
CA VAL A 154 12.94 2.43 -9.44
C VAL A 154 12.12 1.22 -9.89
N PHE A 155 11.29 0.66 -9.02
CA PHE A 155 10.60 -0.61 -9.27
C PHE A 155 9.21 -0.45 -9.88
N LYS A 156 8.61 0.75 -9.81
CA LYS A 156 7.23 1.04 -10.24
C LYS A 156 6.24 -0.01 -9.71
N LEU A 157 6.41 -0.40 -8.45
CA LEU A 157 5.59 -1.42 -7.78
C LEU A 157 4.46 -0.73 -6.99
N PRO A 158 3.18 -0.98 -7.32
CA PRO A 158 2.04 -0.36 -6.65
C PRO A 158 2.04 -0.48 -5.12
N PHE A 159 2.37 -1.68 -4.61
CA PHE A 159 2.40 -1.97 -3.17
C PHE A 159 3.40 -1.08 -2.39
N THR A 160 4.42 -0.52 -3.04
CA THR A 160 5.35 0.39 -2.35
C THR A 160 4.65 1.64 -1.82
N MET A 161 3.57 2.11 -2.45
CA MET A 161 2.79 3.24 -1.94
C MET A 161 1.99 2.90 -0.68
N PHE A 162 1.63 1.63 -0.49
CA PHE A 162 1.07 1.14 0.77
C PHE A 162 2.09 1.29 1.91
N VAL A 163 3.31 0.80 1.69
CA VAL A 163 4.40 0.87 2.67
C VAL A 163 4.81 2.33 2.95
N PHE A 164 4.85 3.17 1.91
CA PHE A 164 5.02 4.63 2.06
C PHE A 164 3.96 5.22 3.01
N GLY A 165 2.70 4.84 2.81
CA GLY A 165 1.61 5.32 3.65
C GLY A 165 1.66 4.78 5.08
N ILE A 166 2.16 3.56 5.31
CA ILE A 166 2.46 3.06 6.67
C ILE A 166 3.46 3.98 7.37
N PHE A 167 4.55 4.37 6.70
CA PHE A 167 5.47 5.36 7.28
C PHE A 167 4.79 6.71 7.53
N GLY A 168 3.90 7.15 6.64
CA GLY A 168 3.08 8.33 6.86
C GLY A 168 2.22 8.25 8.14
N LEU A 169 1.56 7.11 8.38
CA LEU A 169 0.81 6.86 9.62
C LEU A 169 1.71 6.84 10.85
N ILE A 170 2.89 6.23 10.76
CA ILE A 170 3.88 6.26 11.85
C ILE A 170 4.33 7.70 12.14
N MET A 171 4.49 8.53 11.12
CA MET A 171 4.82 9.95 11.30
C MET A 171 3.70 10.70 12.02
N VAL A 172 2.44 10.47 11.62
CA VAL A 172 1.26 11.04 12.28
C VAL A 172 1.19 10.59 13.75
N TYR A 173 1.45 9.31 14.01
CA TYR A 173 1.52 8.77 15.37
C TYR A 173 2.62 9.46 16.20
N ALA A 174 3.80 9.66 15.62
CA ALA A 174 4.90 10.30 16.32
C ALA A 174 4.63 11.77 16.67
N ILE A 175 3.95 12.50 15.80
CA ILE A 175 3.64 13.93 16.00
C ILE A 175 2.45 14.13 16.95
N MET A 176 1.42 13.29 16.82
CA MET A 176 0.10 13.56 17.44
C MET A 176 -0.34 12.51 18.48
N GLY A 177 0.27 11.32 18.47
CA GLY A 177 -0.16 10.19 19.30
C GLY A 177 0.78 9.82 20.43
N MET A 178 2.09 10.05 20.27
CA MET A 178 3.08 9.67 21.27
C MET A 178 2.96 10.50 22.56
N GLN A 179 2.75 11.82 22.51
CA GLN A 179 2.54 12.68 23.69
C GLN A 179 3.55 12.43 24.84
N GLY A 180 4.83 12.24 24.51
CA GLY A 180 5.91 11.92 25.45
C GLY A 180 6.04 10.44 25.84
N ALA A 181 5.15 9.57 25.36
CA ALA A 181 5.25 8.12 25.53
C ALA A 181 6.40 7.52 24.71
N LYS A 182 6.93 6.39 25.20
CA LYS A 182 7.97 5.64 24.48
C LYS A 182 7.36 4.97 23.26
N PHE A 183 8.08 5.01 22.14
CA PHE A 183 7.66 4.30 20.94
C PHE A 183 7.71 2.79 21.17
N SER A 184 6.57 2.12 20.99
CA SER A 184 6.46 0.66 20.96
C SER A 184 5.69 0.23 19.73
N ILE A 185 6.20 -0.80 19.05
CA ILE A 185 5.55 -1.40 17.88
C ILE A 185 4.46 -2.39 18.30
N PHE A 186 4.50 -2.87 19.55
CA PHE A 186 3.61 -3.91 20.07
C PHE A 186 2.68 -3.41 21.16
N ASP A 187 2.88 -2.18 21.65
CA ASP A 187 2.13 -1.60 22.75
C ASP A 187 1.58 -0.24 22.30
N PHE A 188 0.32 -0.26 21.90
CA PHE A 188 -0.42 0.88 21.39
C PHE A 188 -1.42 1.30 22.47
N PRO A 189 -1.45 2.58 22.88
CA PRO A 189 -2.39 3.04 23.90
C PRO A 189 -3.85 2.68 23.60
N ASP A 190 -4.62 2.34 24.63
CA ASP A 190 -6.05 2.13 24.48
C ASP A 190 -6.73 3.42 24.00
N GLY A 191 -7.63 3.29 23.01
CA GLY A 191 -8.37 4.43 22.48
C GLY A 191 -7.55 5.39 21.59
N LEU A 192 -6.43 4.95 21.00
CA LEU A 192 -5.64 5.76 20.06
C LEU A 192 -6.50 6.48 19.00
N PHE A 193 -7.44 5.77 18.40
CA PHE A 193 -8.31 6.27 17.34
C PHE A 193 -9.60 6.92 17.88
N ASP A 194 -9.73 7.12 19.18
CA ASP A 194 -10.90 7.74 19.80
C ASP A 194 -10.76 9.26 19.86
N LEU A 195 -11.62 9.96 19.11
CA LEU A 195 -11.66 11.43 19.07
C LEU A 195 -11.97 12.08 20.43
N ARG A 196 -12.55 11.33 21.37
CA ARG A 196 -12.92 11.84 22.70
C ARG A 196 -11.78 11.79 23.71
N ASN A 197 -10.95 10.76 23.65
CA ASN A 197 -9.90 10.48 24.63
C ASN A 197 -8.50 10.86 24.13
N ASN A 198 -8.21 10.64 22.84
CA ASN A 198 -6.93 10.98 22.22
C ASN A 198 -7.15 11.72 20.90
N SER A 199 -7.61 12.96 21.02
CA SER A 199 -8.04 13.78 19.87
C SER A 199 -6.92 14.02 18.86
N GLY A 200 -5.66 14.08 19.31
CA GLY A 200 -4.51 14.33 18.43
C GLY A 200 -4.35 13.25 17.37
N PHE A 201 -4.09 12.01 17.79
CA PHE A 201 -3.86 10.92 16.83
C PHE A 201 -5.11 10.58 16.02
N ALA A 202 -6.29 10.56 16.64
CA ALA A 202 -7.54 10.28 15.95
C ALA A 202 -7.85 11.29 14.84
N ILE A 203 -7.62 12.59 15.07
CA ILE A 203 -7.76 13.61 14.01
C ILE A 203 -6.66 13.42 12.96
N GLY A 204 -5.43 13.16 13.39
CA GLY A 204 -4.31 12.92 12.49
C GLY A 204 -4.55 11.73 11.55
N SER A 205 -5.03 10.60 12.08
CA SER A 205 -5.35 9.40 11.32
C SER A 205 -6.52 9.62 10.36
N LEU A 206 -7.50 10.44 10.76
CA LEU A 206 -8.62 10.81 9.89
C LEU A 206 -8.15 11.68 8.72
N ILE A 207 -7.36 12.72 8.98
CA ILE A 207 -6.75 13.57 7.94
C ILE A 207 -5.90 12.73 7.01
N PHE A 208 -5.07 11.84 7.57
CA PHE A 208 -4.27 10.90 6.79
C PHE A 208 -5.16 10.01 5.92
N GLY A 209 -6.23 9.44 6.47
CA GLY A 209 -7.15 8.57 5.76
C GLY A 209 -7.79 9.28 4.57
N PHE A 210 -8.28 10.50 4.75
CA PHE A 210 -8.82 11.30 3.65
C PHE A 210 -7.75 11.70 2.62
N ALA A 211 -6.52 12.01 3.06
CA ALA A 211 -5.42 12.31 2.16
C ALA A 211 -5.03 11.08 1.32
N ALA A 212 -4.92 9.90 1.94
CA ALA A 212 -4.65 8.64 1.25
C ALA A 212 -5.77 8.29 0.27
N PHE A 213 -7.03 8.50 0.65
CA PHE A 213 -8.19 8.32 -0.22
C PHE A 213 -8.15 9.25 -1.44
N ALA A 214 -7.91 10.56 -1.22
CA ALA A 214 -7.81 11.55 -2.29
C ALA A 214 -6.63 11.24 -3.24
N LEU A 215 -5.48 10.82 -2.70
CA LEU A 215 -4.36 10.35 -3.49
C LEU A 215 -4.71 9.09 -4.30
N GLY A 216 -5.47 8.17 -3.72
CA GLY A 216 -6.01 6.99 -4.42
C GLY A 216 -6.84 7.38 -5.64
N ILE A 217 -7.80 8.28 -5.46
CA ILE A 217 -8.62 8.83 -6.55
C ILE A 217 -7.76 9.52 -7.62
N TRP A 218 -6.74 10.27 -7.22
CA TRP A 218 -5.84 10.94 -8.16
C TRP A 218 -5.08 9.94 -9.04
N PHE A 219 -4.62 8.82 -8.47
CA PHE A 219 -3.99 7.74 -9.23
C PHE A 219 -4.98 7.02 -10.15
N ASP A 220 -6.21 6.77 -9.70
CA ASP A 220 -7.25 6.15 -10.52
C ASP A 220 -7.67 7.05 -11.70
N THR A 221 -7.76 8.37 -11.48
CA THR A 221 -8.13 9.34 -12.52
C THR A 221 -7.05 9.46 -13.60
N LYS A 222 -5.79 9.20 -13.26
CA LYS A 222 -4.68 9.15 -14.22
C LYS A 222 -4.72 7.94 -15.15
N ASP A 223 -5.57 6.96 -14.86
CA ASP A 223 -5.76 5.77 -15.68
C ASP A 223 -7.25 5.55 -16.00
N PRO A 224 -7.85 6.40 -16.88
CA PRO A 224 -9.28 6.33 -17.19
C PRO A 224 -9.72 5.00 -17.80
N HIS A 225 -8.78 4.28 -18.42
CA HIS A 225 -9.06 3.01 -19.09
C HIS A 225 -8.79 1.79 -18.19
N ARG A 226 -8.27 1.97 -16.97
CA ARG A 226 -7.94 0.92 -15.97
C ARG A 226 -7.02 -0.18 -16.51
N ILE A 227 -6.00 0.19 -17.28
CA ILE A 227 -5.09 -0.79 -17.90
C ILE A 227 -3.67 -0.71 -17.32
N SER A 228 -3.34 0.35 -16.56
CA SER A 228 -2.00 0.60 -16.04
C SER A 228 -1.82 0.22 -14.56
N ARG A 229 -0.55 0.22 -14.13
CA ARG A 229 -0.14 0.10 -12.71
C ARG A 229 -0.65 1.21 -11.79
N TYR A 230 -1.14 2.33 -12.33
CA TYR A 230 -1.67 3.43 -11.52
C TYR A 230 -2.97 3.04 -10.81
N SER A 231 -3.86 2.28 -11.46
CA SER A 231 -5.07 1.80 -10.79
C SER A 231 -4.75 0.83 -9.64
N ALA A 232 -3.76 -0.04 -9.80
CA ALA A 232 -3.28 -0.89 -8.71
C ALA A 232 -2.67 -0.06 -7.56
N THR A 233 -2.05 1.09 -7.88
CA THR A 233 -1.50 2.00 -6.85
C THR A 233 -2.63 2.67 -6.07
N GLY A 234 -3.68 3.10 -6.77
CA GLY A 234 -4.91 3.62 -6.17
C GLY A 234 -5.55 2.61 -5.22
N PHE A 235 -5.71 1.35 -5.65
CA PHE A 235 -6.21 0.26 -4.82
C PHE A 235 -5.50 0.14 -3.46
N TRP A 236 -4.16 0.13 -3.45
CA TRP A 236 -3.38 0.02 -2.22
C TRP A 236 -3.56 1.22 -1.28
N LEU A 237 -3.70 2.43 -1.84
CA LEU A 237 -3.98 3.63 -1.04
C LEU A 237 -5.40 3.62 -0.46
N HIS A 238 -6.38 3.08 -1.19
CA HIS A 238 -7.75 2.87 -0.67
C HIS A 238 -7.75 1.84 0.47
N ILE A 239 -7.04 0.72 0.33
CA ILE A 239 -6.87 -0.28 1.40
C ILE A 239 -6.27 0.35 2.65
N LEU A 240 -5.33 1.28 2.50
CA LEU A 240 -4.73 1.98 3.63
C LEU A 240 -5.67 3.02 4.27
N ALA A 241 -6.43 3.74 3.44
CA ALA A 241 -7.35 4.78 3.88
C ALA A 241 -8.53 4.21 4.69
N ALA A 242 -9.07 3.06 4.27
CA ALA A 242 -10.27 2.50 4.88
C ALA A 242 -10.12 2.22 6.40
N PRO A 243 -9.09 1.50 6.89
CA PRO A 243 -8.88 1.32 8.33
C PRO A 243 -8.66 2.64 9.06
N ALA A 244 -7.91 3.58 8.48
CA ALA A 244 -7.63 4.87 9.13
C ALA A 244 -8.91 5.68 9.37
N ILE A 245 -9.85 5.68 8.41
CA ILE A 245 -11.14 6.39 8.53
C ILE A 245 -12.10 5.60 9.43
N VAL A 246 -12.32 4.31 9.11
CA VAL A 246 -13.34 3.49 9.76
C VAL A 246 -13.00 3.26 11.24
N ASN A 247 -11.75 2.97 11.59
CA ASN A 247 -11.38 2.76 13.00
C ASN A 247 -11.54 4.04 13.82
N THR A 248 -11.19 5.20 13.25
CA THR A 248 -11.37 6.49 13.93
C THR A 248 -12.85 6.75 14.25
N ILE A 249 -13.74 6.54 13.28
CA ILE A 249 -15.17 6.77 13.47
C ILE A 249 -15.79 5.70 14.38
N ALA A 250 -15.48 4.43 14.15
CA ALA A 250 -16.06 3.31 14.89
C ALA A 250 -15.66 3.36 16.38
N LEU A 251 -14.38 3.55 16.70
CA LEU A 251 -13.92 3.60 18.09
C LEU A 251 -14.46 4.82 18.83
N THR A 252 -14.59 5.96 18.15
CA THR A 252 -15.25 7.15 18.70
C THR A 252 -16.73 6.86 19.03
N LEU A 253 -17.44 6.14 18.15
CA LEU A 253 -18.85 5.80 18.35
C LEU A 253 -19.06 4.76 19.45
N VAL A 254 -18.24 3.70 19.51
CA VAL A 254 -18.31 2.69 20.57
C VAL A 254 -18.02 3.31 21.93
N ASN A 255 -16.95 4.09 22.02
CA ASN A 255 -16.55 4.74 23.27
C ASN A 255 -17.47 5.89 23.65
N SER A 256 -18.41 6.28 22.77
CA SER A 256 -19.42 7.28 23.11
C SER A 256 -20.41 6.80 24.18
N GLY A 257 -20.49 5.49 24.40
CA GLY A 257 -21.23 4.85 25.47
C GLY A 257 -22.75 4.78 25.24
N GLY A 258 -23.38 3.82 25.92
CA GLY A 258 -24.84 3.62 25.90
C GLY A 258 -25.38 2.96 24.63
N THR A 259 -26.69 2.63 24.64
CA THR A 259 -27.38 1.93 23.54
C THR A 259 -27.24 2.66 22.21
N LYS A 260 -27.20 4.00 22.22
CA LYS A 260 -27.05 4.82 21.02
C LYS A 260 -25.67 4.67 20.37
N GLY A 261 -24.58 4.62 21.14
CA GLY A 261 -23.22 4.45 20.61
C GLY A 261 -23.03 3.09 19.95
N TYR A 262 -23.54 2.01 20.57
CA TYR A 262 -23.50 0.67 19.99
C TYR A 262 -24.37 0.56 18.72
N LEU A 263 -25.58 1.15 18.70
CA LEU A 263 -26.44 1.16 17.52
C LEU A 263 -25.81 1.95 16.36
N LEU A 264 -25.21 3.10 16.63
CA LEU A 264 -24.53 3.90 15.59
C LEU A 264 -23.30 3.18 15.02
N THR A 265 -22.54 2.47 15.86
CA THR A 265 -21.42 1.65 15.40
C THR A 265 -21.90 0.49 14.53
N ALA A 266 -22.94 -0.22 14.97
CA ALA A 266 -23.54 -1.31 14.19
C ALA A 266 -24.06 -0.80 12.84
N LEU A 267 -24.70 0.37 12.81
CA LEU A 267 -25.18 1.00 11.58
C LEU A 267 -24.02 1.41 10.68
N LEU A 268 -22.95 2.00 11.22
CA LEU A 268 -21.73 2.33 10.46
C LEU A 268 -21.16 1.09 9.80
N LEU A 269 -20.94 0.02 10.55
CA LEU A 269 -20.38 -1.23 10.01
C LEU A 269 -21.31 -1.86 8.97
N PHE A 270 -22.62 -1.80 9.18
CA PHE A 270 -23.61 -2.27 8.21
C PHE A 270 -23.57 -1.48 6.90
N VAL A 271 -23.51 -0.14 6.98
CA VAL A 271 -23.38 0.74 5.82
C VAL A 271 -22.07 0.47 5.08
N VAL A 272 -20.95 0.34 5.80
CA VAL A 272 -19.65 -0.01 5.20
C VAL A 272 -19.75 -1.34 4.47
N THR A 273 -20.35 -2.36 5.07
CA THR A 273 -20.50 -3.70 4.47
C THR A 273 -21.37 -3.70 3.21
N ILE A 274 -22.36 -2.80 3.11
CA ILE A 274 -23.22 -2.68 1.92
C ILE A 274 -22.53 -1.90 0.80
N LEU A 275 -21.69 -0.93 1.15
CA LEU A 275 -21.01 -0.05 0.20
C LEU A 275 -19.67 -0.61 -0.31
N SER A 276 -19.09 -1.58 0.40
CA SER A 276 -17.86 -2.31 0.02
C SER A 276 -18.13 -3.43 -0.96
#